data_AF-A0A8E2EX80-F1
#
_entry.id   AF-A0A8E2EX80-F1
#
_cell.length_a   1.000
_cell.length_b   1.000
_cell.length_c   1.000
_cell.angle_alpha   90.00
_cell.angle_beta   90.00
_cell.angle_gamma   90.00
#
_symmetry.space_group_name_H-M   'P 1'
#
loop_
_entity.id
_entity.type
_entity.pdbx_description
1 polymer ?
#
loop_
_entity_poly.entity_id
_entity_poly.type
_entity_poly.pdbx_seq_one_letter_code
_entity_poly.pdbx_strand_id
1 'polypeptide(L)'
;GSDRIVERLLQAGADVNAQGGWYGNALQAASSGGYDKIVERLLQAGADVNAPEGRYSTALQAALAGNHAKIVQLLLQAGADNNR
;
A
#
# COMPACT_ATOMS: atom_id res chain seq x y z
N GLY A 1 -0.84 -18.45 -0.49
CA GLY A 1 -0.26 -17.12 -0.21
C GLY A 1 -1.15 -16.06 -0.82
N SER A 2 -1.41 -14.99 -0.09
CA SER A 2 -2.33 -13.90 -0.47
C SER A 2 -1.96 -13.21 -1.80
N ASP A 3 -0.72 -13.36 -2.27
CA ASP A 3 -0.21 -12.81 -3.53
C ASP A 3 -1.06 -13.16 -4.76
N ARG A 4 -1.53 -14.42 -4.88
CA ARG A 4 -2.39 -14.89 -5.99
C ARG A 4 -3.81 -14.32 -5.93
N ILE A 5 -4.27 -13.88 -4.77
CA ILE A 5 -5.60 -13.28 -4.62
C ILE A 5 -5.55 -11.84 -5.10
N VAL A 6 -4.52 -11.08 -4.71
CA VAL A 6 -4.29 -9.70 -5.17
C VAL A 6 -4.21 -9.64 -6.70
N GLU A 7 -3.44 -10.55 -7.29
CA GLU A 7 -3.29 -10.71 -8.74
C GLU A 7 -4.64 -10.88 -9.46
N ARG A 8 -5.48 -11.80 -8.97
CA ARG A 8 -6.78 -12.10 -9.57
C ARG A 8 -7.78 -10.96 -9.39
N LEU A 9 -7.73 -10.25 -8.26
CA LEU A 9 -8.59 -9.09 -8.02
C LEU A 9 -8.24 -7.94 -8.97
N LEU A 10 -6.95 -7.64 -9.13
CA LEU A 10 -6.49 -6.62 -10.08
C LEU A 10 -6.86 -6.99 -11.53
N GLN A 11 -6.69 -8.26 -11.91
CA GLN A 11 -7.11 -8.76 -13.24
C GLN A 11 -8.63 -8.69 -13.45
N ALA A 12 -9.43 -8.82 -12.39
CA ALA A 12 -10.87 -8.69 -12.43
C ALA A 12 -11.35 -7.23 -12.48
N GLY A 13 -10.44 -6.26 -12.54
CA GLY A 13 -10.77 -4.84 -12.59
C GLY A 13 -11.12 -4.24 -11.22
N ALA A 14 -10.66 -4.86 -10.13
CA ALA A 14 -10.75 -4.22 -8.82
C ALA A 14 -10.01 -2.87 -8.84
N ASP A 15 -10.67 -1.84 -8.34
CA ASP A 15 -10.04 -0.53 -8.17
C ASP A 15 -8.91 -0.66 -7.12
N VAL A 16 -7.67 -0.50 -7.59
CA VAL A 16 -6.46 -0.58 -6.78
C VAL A 16 -6.44 0.48 -5.66
N ASN A 17 -7.15 1.59 -5.86
CA ASN A 17 -7.22 2.73 -4.95
C ASN A 17 -8.50 2.72 -4.11
N ALA A 18 -9.32 1.68 -4.21
CA ALA A 18 -10.53 1.56 -3.42
C ALA A 18 -10.20 1.72 -1.93
N GLN A 19 -10.78 2.75 -1.33
CA GLN A 19 -10.72 2.94 0.11
C GLN A 19 -11.68 1.96 0.80
N GLY A 20 -11.24 1.36 1.91
CA GLY A 20 -12.07 0.46 2.68
C GLY A 20 -11.80 0.52 4.18
N GLY A 21 -12.81 0.15 4.96
CA GLY A 21 -12.70 -0.20 6.38
C GLY A 21 -11.73 0.62 7.24
N TRP A 22 -11.14 -0.04 8.22
CA TRP A 22 -10.34 0.62 9.25
C TRP A 22 -8.91 0.95 8.82
N TYR A 23 -8.37 0.25 7.80
CA TYR A 23 -6.98 0.37 7.36
C TYR A 23 -6.79 1.32 6.16
N GLY A 24 -7.87 1.84 5.58
CA GLY A 24 -7.82 2.63 4.34
C GLY A 24 -7.75 1.72 3.10
N ASN A 25 -6.88 2.02 2.14
CA ASN A 25 -6.75 1.22 0.93
C ASN A 25 -5.82 0.00 1.11
N ALA A 26 -5.74 -0.82 0.07
CA ALA A 26 -4.91 -2.03 0.07
C ALA A 26 -3.41 -1.73 0.30
N LEU A 27 -2.91 -0.59 -0.19
CA LEU A 27 -1.50 -0.21 -0.05
C LEU A 27 -1.15 0.13 1.40
N GLN A 28 -2.03 0.83 2.12
CA GLN A 28 -1.87 1.13 3.55
C GLN A 28 -1.91 -0.15 4.39
N ALA A 29 -2.88 -1.04 4.14
CA ALA A 29 -2.97 -2.32 4.84
C ALA A 29 -1.73 -3.21 4.61
N ALA A 30 -1.26 -3.30 3.37
CA ALA A 30 -0.06 -4.06 3.03
C ALA A 30 1.21 -3.46 3.66
N SER A 31 1.28 -2.14 3.73
CA SER A 31 2.40 -1.41 4.34
C SER A 31 2.44 -1.61 5.86
N SER A 32 1.29 -1.54 6.55
CA SER A 32 1.21 -1.83 7.98
C SER A 32 1.56 -3.29 8.30
N GLY A 33 1.17 -4.23 7.42
CA GLY A 33 1.37 -5.66 7.61
C GLY A 33 2.75 -6.19 7.26
N GLY A 34 3.64 -5.39 6.65
CA GLY A 34 4.97 -5.83 6.24
C GLY A 34 4.98 -6.70 4.98
N TYR A 35 3.98 -6.55 4.10
CA TYR A 35 3.84 -7.39 2.91
C TYR A 35 4.54 -6.80 1.69
N ASP A 36 5.88 -6.79 1.66
CA ASP A 36 6.70 -6.20 0.60
C ASP A 36 6.23 -6.53 -0.83
N LYS A 37 5.95 -7.82 -1.10
CA LYS A 37 5.54 -8.28 -2.43
C LYS A 37 4.18 -7.72 -2.84
N ILE A 38 3.26 -7.59 -1.89
CA ILE A 38 1.94 -7.02 -2.13
C ILE A 38 2.05 -5.52 -2.37
N VAL A 39 2.91 -4.82 -1.61
CA VAL A 39 3.20 -3.40 -1.84
C VAL A 39 3.73 -3.17 -3.25
N GLU A 40 4.77 -3.91 -3.67
CA GLU A 40 5.36 -3.79 -5.01
C GLU A 40 4.30 -3.98 -6.11
N ARG A 41 3.43 -4.98 -5.93
CA ARG A 41 2.33 -5.30 -6.85
C ARG A 41 1.30 -4.19 -6.97
N LEU A 42 0.89 -3.62 -5.84
CA LEU A 42 -0.08 -2.54 -5.82
C LEU A 42 0.49 -1.29 -6.48
N LEU A 43 1.75 -0.96 -6.22
CA LEU A 43 2.46 0.14 -6.88
C LEU A 43 2.55 -0.08 -8.41
N GLN A 44 2.91 -1.29 -8.85
CA GLN A 44 2.93 -1.65 -10.28
C GLN A 44 1.54 -1.56 -10.93
N ALA A 45 0.48 -1.79 -10.16
CA ALA A 45 -0.90 -1.67 -10.62
C ALA A 45 -1.44 -0.23 -10.60
N GLY A 46 -0.61 0.76 -10.25
CA GLY A 46 -1.00 2.17 -10.23
C GLY A 46 -1.68 2.61 -8.93
N ALA A 47 -1.39 1.94 -7.80
CA ALA A 47 -1.81 2.44 -6.51
C ALA A 47 -1.27 3.85 -6.27
N ASP A 48 -2.14 4.75 -5.82
CA ASP A 48 -1.77 6.09 -5.40
C ASP A 48 -1.00 5.99 -4.08
N VAL A 49 0.32 6.20 -4.20
CA VAL A 49 1.27 6.16 -3.09
C VAL A 49 0.95 7.19 -2.01
N ASN A 50 0.28 8.28 -2.38
CA ASN A 50 -0.08 9.41 -1.53
C ASN A 50 -1.58 9.47 -1.24
N ALA A 51 -2.31 8.38 -1.49
CA ALA A 51 -3.76 8.33 -1.34
C ALA A 51 -4.23 8.88 0.03
N PRO A 52 -5.29 9.71 0.04
CA PRO A 52 -5.80 10.33 1.26
C PRO A 52 -6.36 9.30 2.26
N GLU A 53 -6.44 9.75 3.51
CA GLU A 53 -6.32 8.96 4.74
C GLU A 53 -7.35 7.83 4.96
N GLY A 54 -6.85 6.72 5.54
CA GLY A 54 -7.57 5.87 6.49
C GLY A 54 -6.96 6.04 7.89
N ARG A 55 -7.12 5.12 8.86
CA ARG A 55 -6.57 5.26 10.24
C ARG A 55 -5.04 5.48 10.30
N TYR A 56 -4.32 5.10 9.24
CA TYR A 56 -2.92 5.45 9.02
C TYR A 56 -2.90 6.56 7.95
N SER A 57 -2.44 7.76 8.30
CA SER A 57 -2.48 8.92 7.40
C SER A 57 -1.87 8.64 6.01
N THR A 58 -0.86 7.76 5.87
CA THR A 58 -0.29 7.31 4.58
C THR A 58 0.24 5.87 4.64
N ALA A 59 0.45 5.25 3.49
CA ALA A 59 1.17 3.98 3.38
C ALA A 59 2.60 4.07 3.97
N LEU A 60 3.26 5.22 3.80
CA LEU A 60 4.60 5.48 4.34
C LEU A 60 4.60 5.47 5.87
N GLN A 61 3.66 6.18 6.50
CA GLN A 61 3.53 6.18 7.96
C GLN A 61 3.14 4.81 8.50
N ALA A 62 2.30 4.04 7.80
CA ALA A 62 1.99 2.66 8.17
C ALA A 62 3.25 1.77 8.17
N ALA A 63 4.10 1.88 7.16
CA ALA A 63 5.37 1.16 7.08
C ALA A 63 6.34 1.56 8.19
N LEU A 64 6.42 2.86 8.50
CA LEU A 64 7.26 3.38 9.59
C LEU A 64 6.79 2.88 10.96
N ALA A 65 5.48 2.91 11.22
CA ALA A 65 4.90 2.41 12.48
C ALA A 65 5.15 0.90 12.68
N GLY A 66 5.19 0.14 11.59
CA GLY A 66 5.51 -1.29 11.60
C GLY A 66 7.02 -1.62 11.54
N ASN A 67 7.90 -0.62 11.44
CA ASN A 67 9.35 -0.78 11.24
C ASN A 67 9.73 -1.60 9.98
N HIS A 68 8.97 -1.44 8.89
CA HIS A 68 9.15 -2.18 7.65
C HIS A 68 10.08 -1.45 6.67
N ALA A 69 11.38 -1.45 6.96
CA ALA A 69 12.39 -0.66 6.23
C ALA A 69 12.37 -0.86 4.71
N LYS A 70 12.13 -2.08 4.23
CA LYS A 70 12.05 -2.36 2.78
C LYS A 70 10.83 -1.73 2.12
N ILE A 71 9.69 -1.74 2.80
CA ILE A 71 8.47 -1.07 2.33
C ILE A 71 8.68 0.45 2.29
N VAL A 72 9.33 1.02 3.30
CA VAL A 72 9.70 2.44 3.31
C VAL A 72 10.51 2.79 2.06
N GLN A 73 11.51 1.98 1.70
CA GLN A 73 12.28 2.19 0.48
C GLN A 73 11.42 2.09 -0.80
N LEU A 74 10.56 1.08 -0.91
CA LEU A 74 9.65 0.93 -2.06
C LEU A 74 8.72 2.13 -2.23
N LEU A 75 8.14 2.61 -1.13
CA LEU A 75 7.22 3.76 -1.16
C LEU A 75 7.95 5.06 -1.52
N LEU A 76 9.15 5.30 -0.98
CA LEU A 76 9.96 6.46 -1.34
C LEU A 76 10.38 6.42 -2.82
N GLN A 77 10.75 5.24 -3.34
CA GLN A 77 11.04 5.06 -4.76
C GLN A 77 9.82 5.32 -5.66
N ALA A 78 8.62 5.03 -5.17
CA ALA A 78 7.37 5.31 -5.84
C ALA A 78 6.88 6.76 -5.69
N GLY A 79 7.63 7.64 -4.99
CA GLY A 79 7.28 9.05 -4.83
C GLY A 79 6.39 9.38 -3.64
N ALA A 80 6.43 8.57 -2.58
CA ALA A 80 5.75 8.90 -1.32
C ALA A 80 6.26 10.23 -0.74
N ASP A 81 5.33 11.13 -0.41
CA ASP A 81 5.63 12.40 0.21
C ASP A 81 6.06 12.19 1.67
N ASN A 82 7.19 12.79 2.06
CA ASN A 82 7.74 12.71 3.42
C ASN A 82 7.41 13.93 4.30
N ASN A 83 6.62 14.90 3.80
CA ASN A 83 6.42 16.23 4.39
C ASN A 83 4.95 16.54 4.77
N ARG A 84 4.11 15.55 5.09
CA ARG A 84 2.72 15.79 5.56
C ARG A 84 2.58 15.69 7.07
#